data_AF-A0A1G2VIT3-F1
#
_entry.id   AF-A0A1G2VIT3-F1
#
_cell.length_a   1.000
_cell.length_b   1.000
_cell.length_c   1.000
_cell.angle_alpha   90.00
_cell.angle_beta   90.00
_cell.angle_gamma   90.00
#
_symmetry.space_group_name_H-M   'P 1'
#
loop_
_entity.id
_entity.type
_entity.pdbx_description
1 polymer ?
#
loop_
_entity_poly.entity_id
_entity_poly.type
_entity_poly.pdbx_seq_one_letter_code
_entity_poly.pdbx_strand_id
1 'polypeptide(L)'
;MAWRMVIMAIPMMIGTLILFKSYFDIGSAKAWTISLTVLSVFQWFNAWNCKSETKSLFRTNLFANMYLVGATACVISLHFFAVYNPFMNRLLKTTPLAVSEWGIIIAVASSIIIVEEIRKLFYRRMEAGKTA
;
A
#
# COMPACT_ATOMS: atom_id res chain seq x y z
N MET A 1 -18.29 -5.95 3.34
CA MET A 1 -17.52 -4.69 3.28
C MET A 1 -16.68 -4.48 4.54
N ALA A 2 -17.27 -4.31 5.73
CA ALA A 2 -16.54 -4.02 6.98
C ALA A 2 -15.43 -5.03 7.35
N TRP A 3 -15.72 -6.33 7.27
CA TRP A 3 -14.75 -7.39 7.57
C TRP A 3 -13.46 -7.32 6.72
N ARG A 4 -13.59 -6.91 5.45
CA ARG A 4 -12.44 -6.75 4.54
C ARG A 4 -11.53 -5.60 4.98
N MET A 5 -12.14 -4.50 5.41
CA MET A 5 -11.41 -3.33 5.91
C MET A 5 -10.61 -3.66 7.17
N VAL A 6 -11.18 -4.43 8.09
CA VAL A 6 -10.49 -4.87 9.31
C VAL A 6 -9.30 -5.77 8.99
N ILE A 7 -9.47 -6.75 8.09
CA ILE A 7 -8.38 -7.64 7.67
C ILE A 7 -7.23 -6.86 7.04
N MET A 8 -7.50 -5.83 6.24
CA MET A 8 -6.46 -4.99 5.61
C MET A 8 -5.78 -4.03 6.58
N ALA A 9 -6.51 -3.54 7.58
CA ALA A 9 -5.97 -2.61 8.56
C ALA A 9 -4.85 -3.26 9.40
N ILE A 10 -4.91 -4.57 9.65
CA ILE A 10 -3.92 -5.30 10.47
C ILE A 10 -2.51 -5.25 9.86
N PRO A 11 -2.25 -5.75 8.63
CA PRO A 11 -0.92 -5.70 8.03
C PRO A 11 -0.44 -4.26 7.82
N MET A 12 -1.36 -3.34 7.50
CA MET A 12 -1.03 -1.91 7.39
C MET A 12 -0.53 -1.33 8.70
N MET A 13 -1.24 -1.58 9.80
CA MET A 13 -0.88 -1.12 11.15
C MET A 13 0.45 -1.73 11.59
N ILE A 14 0.59 -3.05 11.48
CA ILE A 14 1.80 -3.76 11.88
C ILE A 14 3.01 -3.28 11.07
N GLY A 15 2.89 -3.24 9.73
CA GLY A 15 3.97 -2.80 8.85
C GLY A 15 4.39 -1.35 9.11
N THR A 16 3.41 -0.45 9.29
CA THR A 16 3.69 0.96 9.55
C THR A 16 4.36 1.16 10.91
N LEU A 17 3.89 0.48 11.96
CA LEU A 17 4.45 0.59 13.31
C LEU A 17 5.86 -0.01 13.40
N ILE A 18 6.12 -1.13 12.73
CA ILE A 18 7.46 -1.72 12.67
C ILE A 18 8.43 -0.72 12.03
N LEU A 19 8.09 -0.17 10.87
CA LEU A 19 8.96 0.80 10.20
C LEU A 19 9.10 2.10 11.01
N PHE A 20 8.02 2.59 11.62
CA PHE A 20 8.10 3.77 12.48
C PHE A 20 9.10 3.55 13.61
N LYS A 21 8.98 2.44 14.35
CA LYS A 21 9.87 2.11 15.47
C LYS A 21 11.32 1.96 15.00
N SER A 22 11.56 1.27 13.88
CA SER A 22 12.91 1.06 13.35
C SER A 22 13.64 2.36 12.96
N TYR A 23 12.90 3.39 12.54
CA TYR A 23 13.48 4.66 12.10
C TYR A 23 13.32 5.80 13.10
N PHE A 24 12.57 5.59 14.19
CA PHE A 24 12.35 6.61 15.23
C PHE A 24 13.65 7.03 15.90
N ASP A 25 14.53 6.07 16.20
CA ASP A 25 15.81 6.31 16.87
C ASP A 25 16.82 7.03 15.96
N ILE A 26 16.66 6.92 14.63
CA ILE A 26 17.51 7.59 13.63
C ILE A 26 17.12 9.06 13.50
N GLY A 27 15.83 9.36 13.58
CA GLY A 27 15.32 10.72 13.54
C GLY A 27 13.80 10.77 13.38
N SER A 28 13.15 11.58 14.22
CA SER A 28 11.69 11.70 14.25
C SER A 28 11.11 12.09 12.88
N ALA A 29 11.65 13.11 12.22
CA ALA A 29 11.19 13.55 10.90
C ALA A 29 11.29 12.44 9.83
N LYS A 30 12.30 11.57 9.93
CA LYS A 30 12.47 10.46 9.01
C LYS A 30 11.46 9.35 9.25
N ALA A 31 11.22 9.01 10.53
CA ALA A 31 10.17 8.06 10.90
C ALA A 31 8.78 8.52 10.41
N TRP A 32 8.44 9.80 10.58
CA TRP A 32 7.19 10.37 10.07
C TRP A 32 7.08 10.26 8.54
N THR A 33 8.16 10.57 7.83
CA THR A 33 8.19 10.48 6.36
C THR A 33 8.03 9.04 5.87
N ILE A 34 8.70 8.09 6.53
CA ILE A 34 8.58 6.66 6.21
C ILE A 34 7.16 6.16 6.49
N SER A 35 6.55 6.53 7.61
CA SER A 35 5.17 6.18 7.92
C SER A 35 4.17 6.75 6.93
N LEU A 36 4.32 8.02 6.54
CA LEU A 36 3.50 8.65 5.49
C LEU A 36 3.63 7.90 4.16
N THR A 37 4.87 7.54 3.80
CA THR A 37 5.17 6.87 2.53
C THR A 37 4.63 5.46 2.51
N VAL A 38 4.88 4.64 3.54
CA VAL A 38 4.36 3.26 3.58
C VAL A 38 2.84 3.22 3.60
N LEU A 39 2.18 4.14 4.32
CA LEU A 39 0.72 4.26 4.28
C LEU A 39 0.23 4.61 2.88
N SER A 40 0.89 5.53 2.19
CA SER A 40 0.55 5.88 0.81
C SER A 40 0.70 4.68 -0.13
N VAL A 41 1.82 3.95 -0.06
CA VAL A 41 2.07 2.76 -0.89
C VAL A 41 1.06 1.65 -0.58
N PHE A 42 0.67 1.45 0.69
CA PHE A 42 -0.42 0.54 1.05
C PHE A 42 -1.73 0.92 0.34
N GLN A 43 -2.08 2.21 0.28
CA GLN A 43 -3.29 2.66 -0.41
C GLN A 43 -3.21 2.45 -1.92
N TRP A 44 -2.03 2.62 -2.52
CA TRP A 44 -1.85 2.32 -3.94
C TRP A 44 -2.18 0.86 -4.20
N PHE A 45 -1.56 -0.07 -3.48
CA PHE A 45 -1.85 -1.51 -3.61
C PHE A 45 -3.30 -1.87 -3.27
N ASN A 46 -3.87 -1.21 -2.25
CA ASN A 46 -5.27 -1.41 -1.88
C ASN A 46 -6.24 -0.97 -3.00
N ALA A 47 -5.97 0.15 -3.67
CA ALA A 47 -6.78 0.62 -4.80
C ALA A 47 -6.81 -0.42 -5.93
N TRP A 48 -5.67 -1.06 -6.22
CA TRP A 48 -5.61 -2.17 -7.16
C TRP A 48 -6.40 -3.38 -6.67
N ASN A 49 -6.24 -3.78 -5.40
CA ASN A 49 -6.99 -4.89 -4.80
C ASN A 49 -8.51 -4.72 -4.92
N CYS A 50 -9.02 -3.50 -4.73
CA CYS A 50 -10.44 -3.14 -4.83
C CYS A 50 -10.98 -3.16 -6.26
N LYS A 51 -10.14 -3.05 -7.31
CA LYS A 51 -10.57 -3.14 -8.72
C LYS A 51 -11.28 -4.47 -9.02
N SER A 52 -10.88 -5.54 -8.34
CA SER A 52 -11.41 -6.88 -8.59
C SER A 52 -11.79 -7.56 -7.29
N GLU A 53 -13.07 -7.50 -6.94
CA GLU A 53 -13.60 -8.12 -5.72
C GLU A 53 -13.59 -9.66 -5.74
N THR A 54 -13.62 -10.27 -6.93
CA THR A 54 -13.77 -11.73 -7.11
C THR A 54 -12.65 -12.37 -7.93
N LYS A 55 -12.03 -11.65 -8.88
CA LYS A 55 -10.90 -12.16 -9.69
C LYS A 55 -9.56 -11.81 -9.03
N SER A 56 -8.59 -12.70 -9.22
CA SER A 56 -7.23 -12.52 -8.71
C SER A 56 -6.58 -11.37 -9.48
N LEU A 57 -5.78 -10.54 -8.81
CA LEU A 57 -5.02 -9.47 -9.45
C LEU A 57 -4.13 -10.01 -10.56
N PHE A 58 -3.52 -11.18 -10.34
CA PHE A 58 -2.64 -11.84 -11.31
C PHE A 58 -3.34 -12.38 -12.55
N ARG A 59 -4.67 -12.53 -12.49
CA ARG A 59 -5.48 -12.98 -13.64
C ARG A 59 -6.25 -11.84 -14.31
N THR A 60 -6.18 -10.63 -13.76
CA THR A 60 -6.93 -9.49 -14.26
C THR A 60 -6.00 -8.61 -15.10
N ASN A 61 -6.42 -8.24 -16.30
CA ASN A 61 -5.64 -7.30 -17.12
C ASN A 61 -5.56 -5.94 -16.38
N LEU A 62 -4.38 -5.61 -15.87
CA LEU A 62 -4.13 -4.41 -15.07
C LEU A 62 -4.42 -3.15 -15.91
N PHE A 63 -4.06 -3.17 -17.20
CA PHE A 63 -4.25 -2.07 -18.15
C PHE A 63 -5.67 -1.93 -18.71
N ALA A 64 -6.58 -2.85 -18.39
CA ALA A 64 -7.97 -2.75 -18.86
C ALA A 64 -8.72 -1.52 -18.30
N ASN A 65 -8.23 -0.91 -17.22
CA ASN A 65 -8.79 0.32 -16.69
C ASN A 65 -7.73 1.42 -16.69
N MET A 66 -7.65 2.15 -17.80
CA MET A 66 -6.69 3.24 -17.97
C MET A 66 -6.94 4.42 -17.00
N TYR A 67 -8.18 4.60 -16.53
CA TYR A 67 -8.49 5.61 -15.50
C TYR A 67 -7.81 5.28 -14.18
N LEU A 68 -7.82 4.00 -13.74
CA LEU A 68 -7.14 3.59 -12.52
C LEU A 68 -5.61 3.68 -12.67
N VAL A 69 -5.07 3.33 -13.84
CA VAL A 69 -3.65 3.49 -14.15
C VAL A 69 -3.26 4.96 -14.07
N GLY A 70 -4.01 5.85 -14.74
CA GLY A 70 -3.77 7.29 -14.75
C GLY A 70 -3.91 7.93 -13.36
N ALA A 71 -4.92 7.54 -12.59
CA ALA A 71 -5.09 7.99 -11.21
C ALA A 71 -3.93 7.53 -10.31
N THR A 72 -3.51 6.26 -10.44
CA THR A 72 -2.35 5.73 -9.71
C THR A 72 -1.08 6.49 -10.08
N ALA A 73 -0.83 6.69 -11.38
CA ALA A 73 0.33 7.43 -11.85
C ALA A 73 0.34 8.87 -11.32
N CYS A 74 -0.81 9.56 -11.36
CA CYS A 74 -0.97 10.91 -10.83
C CYS A 74 -0.66 10.96 -9.32
N VAL A 75 -1.22 10.04 -8.53
CA VAL A 75 -0.97 9.97 -7.08
C VAL A 75 0.49 9.69 -6.77
N ILE A 76 1.13 8.78 -7.52
CA ILE A 76 2.57 8.49 -7.37
C ILE A 76 3.38 9.76 -7.66
N SER A 77 3.12 10.46 -8.78
CA SER A 77 3.81 11.71 -9.13
C SER A 77 3.64 12.78 -8.06
N LEU A 78 2.43 12.97 -7.54
CA LEU A 78 2.15 13.90 -6.44
C LEU A 78 2.89 13.51 -5.17
N HIS A 79 3.01 12.22 -4.88
CA HIS A 79 3.74 11.74 -3.71
C HIS A 79 5.26 11.99 -3.83
N PHE A 80 5.85 11.74 -5.00
CA PHE A 80 7.25 12.10 -5.26
C PHE A 80 7.46 13.62 -5.13
N PHE A 81 6.52 14.42 -5.63
CA PHE A 81 6.56 15.86 -5.46
C PHE A 81 6.50 16.27 -3.98
N ALA A 82 5.65 15.61 -3.17
CA ALA A 82 5.53 15.89 -1.75
C ALA A 82 6.83 15.59 -0.95
N VAL A 83 7.54 14.51 -1.28
CA VAL A 83 8.72 14.03 -0.53
C VAL A 83 10.05 14.65 -1.01
N TYR A 84 10.16 15.00 -2.29
CA TYR A 84 11.43 15.46 -2.86
C TYR A 84 11.46 16.95 -3.17
N ASN A 85 10.31 17.63 -3.22
CA ASN A 85 10.31 19.08 -3.41
C ASN A 85 10.69 19.82 -2.11
N PRO A 86 11.72 20.70 -2.12
CA PRO A 86 12.14 21.45 -0.94
C PRO A 86 11.03 22.31 -0.30
N PHE A 87 10.11 22.84 -1.10
CA PHE A 87 8.97 23.62 -0.61
C PHE A 87 7.98 22.73 0.15
N MET A 88 7.66 21.55 -0.40
CA MET A 88 6.80 20.58 0.25
C MET A 88 7.43 20.00 1.51
N ASN A 89 8.75 19.75 1.50
CA ASN A 89 9.48 19.29 2.67
C ASN A 89 9.41 20.26 3.85
N ARG A 90 9.38 21.58 3.60
CA ARG A 90 9.18 22.57 4.67
C ARG A 90 7.75 22.59 5.20
N LEU A 91 6.75 22.43 4.32
CA LEU A 91 5.33 22.45 4.69
C LEU A 91 4.91 21.18 5.43
N LEU A 92 5.28 20.01 4.90
CA LEU A 92 4.92 18.69 5.41
C LEU A 92 5.92 18.15 6.45
N LYS A 93 7.04 18.86 6.65
CA LYS A 93 8.15 18.44 7.51
C LYS A 93 8.71 17.06 7.13
N THR A 94 8.72 16.77 5.83
CA THR A 94 9.22 15.52 5.26
C THR A 94 10.70 15.58 4.96
N THR A 95 11.36 14.43 5.04
CA THR A 95 12.77 14.26 4.67
C THR A 95 12.88 13.39 3.43
N PRO A 96 13.77 13.71 2.47
CA PRO A 96 13.95 12.89 1.28
C PRO A 96 14.38 11.47 1.65
N LEU A 97 13.76 10.49 0.99
CA LEU A 97 13.99 9.06 1.20
C LEU A 97 15.09 8.55 0.28
N ALA A 98 15.93 7.67 0.81
CA ALA A 98 16.92 6.93 0.03
C ALA A 98 16.24 5.77 -0.73
N VAL A 99 16.89 5.32 -1.82
CA VAL A 99 16.38 4.22 -2.65
C VAL A 99 16.27 2.91 -1.86
N SER A 100 17.17 2.67 -0.91
CA SER A 100 17.11 1.51 -0.01
C SER A 100 15.84 1.50 0.85
N GLU A 101 15.41 2.67 1.32
CA GLU A 101 14.22 2.83 2.16
C GLU A 101 12.94 2.57 1.35
N TRP A 102 12.92 3.03 0.09
CA TRP A 102 11.86 2.68 -0.86
C TRP A 102 11.73 1.18 -1.05
N GLY A 103 12.85 0.45 -1.18
CA GLY A 103 12.83 -1.01 -1.30
C GLY A 103 12.15 -1.68 -0.11
N ILE A 104 12.49 -1.25 1.11
CA ILE A 104 11.88 -1.76 2.35
C ILE A 104 10.39 -1.42 2.41
N ILE A 105 10.02 -0.17 2.10
CA ILE A 105 8.64 0.30 2.10
C ILE A 105 7.78 -0.51 1.13
N ILE A 106 8.25 -0.71 -0.11
CA ILE A 106 7.54 -1.49 -1.12
C ILE A 106 7.42 -2.95 -0.68
N ALA A 107 8.48 -3.54 -0.11
CA ALA A 107 8.45 -4.91 0.39
C ALA A 107 7.40 -5.09 1.49
N VAL A 108 7.38 -4.20 2.49
CA VAL A 108 6.38 -4.22 3.57
C VAL A 108 4.98 -3.99 3.03
N ALA A 109 4.81 -3.01 2.13
CA ALA A 109 3.51 -2.68 1.57
C ALA A 109 2.94 -3.80 0.70
N SER A 110 3.80 -4.58 0.03
CA SER A 110 3.37 -5.72 -0.81
C SER A 110 2.63 -6.82 -0.01
N SER A 111 2.81 -6.88 1.31
CA SER A 111 2.09 -7.80 2.20
C SER A 111 0.57 -7.71 2.07
N ILE A 112 0.02 -6.53 1.77
CA ILE A 112 -1.44 -6.33 1.61
C ILE A 112 -1.99 -7.09 0.40
N ILE A 113 -1.18 -7.24 -0.67
CA ILE A 113 -1.55 -8.00 -1.86
C ILE A 113 -1.64 -9.48 -1.50
N ILE A 114 -0.66 -9.98 -0.74
CA ILE A 114 -0.60 -11.37 -0.29
C ILE A 114 -1.83 -11.69 0.57
N VAL A 115 -2.13 -10.83 1.55
CA VAL A 115 -3.31 -11.00 2.43
C VAL A 115 -4.60 -11.02 1.62
N GLU A 116 -4.75 -10.15 0.61
CA GLU A 116 -5.96 -10.12 -0.22
C GLU A 116 -6.12 -11.38 -1.09
N GLU A 117 -5.04 -11.85 -1.70
CA GLU A 117 -5.08 -13.06 -2.54
C GLU A 117 -5.39 -14.30 -1.71
N ILE A 118 -4.82 -14.41 -0.50
CA ILE A 118 -5.16 -15.47 0.46
C ILE A 118 -6.66 -15.41 0.81
N ARG A 119 -7.19 -14.23 1.14
CA ARG A 119 -8.62 -14.05 1.45
C ARG A 119 -9.51 -14.46 0.27
N LYS A 120 -9.16 -14.04 -0.94
CA LYS A 120 -9.87 -14.40 -2.19
C LYS A 120 -9.83 -15.91 -2.44
N LEU A 121 -8.70 -16.57 -2.15
CA LEU A 121 -8.57 -18.02 -2.28
C LEU A 121 -9.50 -18.79 -1.32
N PHE A 122 -9.53 -18.38 -0.05
CA PHE A 122 -10.44 -18.99 0.94
C PHE A 122 -11.91 -18.78 0.57
N TYR A 123 -12.28 -17.57 0.12
CA TYR A 123 -13.65 -17.30 -0.32
C TYR A 123 -14.08 -18.22 -1.47
N ARG A 124 -13.22 -18.40 -2.49
CA ARG A 124 -13.50 -19.33 -3.61
C ARG A 124 -13.65 -20.78 -3.18
N ARG A 125 -12.82 -21.24 -2.24
CA ARG A 125 -12.90 -22.62 -1.71
C ARG A 125 -14.20 -22.85 -0.94
N MET A 126 -14.66 -21.86 -0.17
CA MET A 126 -15.92 -21.97 0.58
C MET A 126 -17.16 -21.96 -0.33
N GLU A 127 -17.16 -21.18 -1.43
CA GLU A 127 -18.27 -21.22 -2.39
C GLU A 127 -18.29 -22.51 -3.22
N ALA A 128 -17.13 -23.03 -3.62
CA ALA A 128 -17.04 -24.31 -4.34
C ALA A 128 -17.52 -25.51 -3.50
N GLY A 129 -17.34 -25.47 -2.18
CA GLY A 129 -17.85 -26.51 -1.27
C GLY A 129 -19.34 -26.41 -0.95
N LYS A 130 -20.02 -25.32 -1.31
CA LYS A 130 -21.48 -25.14 -1.16
C LYS A 130 -22.28 -25.59 -2.38
N THR A 131 -21.60 -25.86 -3.50
CA THR A 131 -22.20 -26.27 -4.78
C THR A 131 -21.96 -27.75 -5.11
N ALA A 132 -21.31 -28.49 -4.21
CA ALA A 132 -21.14 -29.95 -4.24
C ALA A 132 -22.02 -30.58 -3.16
#